data_AF-A0A177ANT3-F1
#
_entry.id   AF-A0A177ANT3-F1
#
_cell.length_a   1.000
_cell.length_b   1.000
_cell.length_c   1.000
_cell.angle_alpha   90.00
_cell.angle_beta   90.00
_cell.angle_gamma   90.00
#
_symmetry.space_group_name_H-M   'P 1'
#
loop_
_entity.id
_entity.type
_entity.pdbx_description
1 polymer ?
#
loop_
_entity_poly.entity_id
_entity_poly.type
_entity_poly.pdbx_seq_one_letter_code
_entity_poly.pdbx_strand_id
1 'polypeptide(L)'
;MKVSKIDFSLPTLFISECVFFYIAPKYGDTLLSHISACFDNVAFLHYEPINLHDNFGKVMYNNLQNDGYHMSGFQYCTNRESQISRYINNNFQKVNILTLNEIYNEIKKPELD
;
A
#
# COMPACT_ATOMS: atom_id res chain seq x y z
N MET A 1 27.63 -7.83 10.39
CA MET A 1 26.19 -7.71 10.08
C MET A 1 25.47 -8.93 10.63
N LYS A 2 24.52 -8.77 11.55
CA LYS A 2 23.63 -9.87 11.94
C LYS A 2 22.64 -10.06 10.80
N VAL A 3 22.74 -11.18 10.08
CA VAL A 3 21.73 -11.59 9.11
C VAL A 3 20.50 -11.98 9.93
N SER A 4 19.37 -11.33 9.68
CA SER A 4 18.10 -11.72 10.31
C SER A 4 17.80 -13.17 9.96
N LYS A 5 17.36 -13.96 10.94
CA LYS A 5 16.97 -15.36 10.75
C LYS A 5 15.52 -15.43 10.22
N ILE A 6 15.28 -14.84 9.06
CA ILE A 6 13.98 -14.92 8.39
C ILE A 6 13.91 -16.29 7.71
N ASP A 7 12.90 -17.08 8.07
CA ASP A 7 12.57 -18.32 7.39
C ASP A 7 11.51 -18.02 6.33
N PHE A 8 11.91 -18.13 5.07
CA PHE A 8 11.07 -17.81 3.91
C PHE A 8 9.98 -18.85 3.63
N SER A 9 10.04 -20.01 4.28
CA SER A 9 9.02 -21.06 4.16
C SER A 9 7.79 -20.81 5.04
N LEU A 10 7.91 -19.95 6.05
CA LEU A 10 6.82 -19.62 6.97
C LEU A 10 5.86 -18.57 6.36
N PRO A 11 4.54 -18.71 6.58
CA PRO A 11 3.58 -17.67 6.23
C PRO A 11 3.93 -16.33 6.86
N THR A 12 4.16 -15.32 6.03
CA THR A 12 4.65 -14.02 6.47
C THR A 12 3.71 -12.89 6.02
N LEU A 13 3.30 -12.04 6.97
CA LEU A 13 2.54 -10.83 6.70
C LEU A 13 3.48 -9.61 6.70
N PHE A 14 3.53 -8.90 5.59
CA PHE A 14 4.15 -7.59 5.50
C PHE A 14 3.11 -6.50 5.76
N ILE A 15 3.53 -5.45 6.47
CA ILE A 15 2.70 -4.28 6.75
C ILE A 15 3.40 -3.05 6.17
N SER A 16 2.71 -2.31 5.32
CA SER A 16 3.11 -0.97 4.89
C SER A 16 2.05 0.02 5.29
N GLU A 17 2.38 0.90 6.22
CA GLU A 17 1.53 2.00 6.66
C GLU A 17 2.12 3.32 6.16
N CYS A 18 1.49 3.90 5.13
CA CYS A 18 1.90 5.15 4.48
C CYS A 18 3.35 5.15 3.97
N VAL A 19 3.90 4.01 3.51
CA VAL A 19 5.30 3.93 3.07
C VAL A 19 5.45 4.12 1.55
N PHE A 20 4.76 3.29 0.77
CA PHE A 20 4.98 3.23 -0.68
C PHE A 20 4.62 4.52 -1.43
N PHE A 21 3.76 5.36 -0.86
CA PHE A 21 3.46 6.70 -1.35
C PHE A 21 4.71 7.58 -1.57
N TYR A 22 5.76 7.36 -0.78
CA TYR A 22 7.03 8.10 -0.86
C TYR A 22 8.10 7.41 -1.72
N ILE A 23 7.84 6.19 -2.19
CA ILE A 23 8.81 5.40 -2.94
C ILE A 23 8.53 5.53 -4.43
N ALA A 24 9.58 5.77 -5.22
CA ALA A 24 9.42 5.81 -6.67
C ALA A 24 8.93 4.44 -7.20
N PRO A 25 7.96 4.42 -8.12
CA PRO A 25 7.27 3.23 -8.61
C PRO A 25 8.19 2.05 -8.92
N LYS A 26 9.25 2.31 -9.69
CA LYS A 26 10.28 1.33 -10.04
C LYS A 26 10.82 0.56 -8.82
N TYR A 27 11.13 1.27 -7.73
CA TYR A 27 11.67 0.64 -6.52
C TYR A 27 10.58 -0.06 -5.70
N GLY A 28 9.38 0.51 -5.69
CA GLY A 28 8.22 -0.13 -5.06
C GLY A 28 7.88 -1.47 -5.70
N ASP A 29 7.86 -1.53 -7.03
CA ASP A 29 7.62 -2.76 -7.78
C ASP A 29 8.76 -3.77 -7.60
N THR A 30 10.01 -3.31 -7.66
CA THR A 30 11.16 -4.17 -7.40
C THR A 30 11.08 -4.82 -6.01
N LEU A 31 10.67 -4.07 -4.99
CA LEU A 31 10.49 -4.59 -3.63
C LEU A 31 9.36 -5.62 -3.57
N LEU A 32 8.19 -5.31 -4.13
CA LEU A 32 7.04 -6.21 -4.15
C LEU A 32 7.34 -7.51 -4.89
N SER A 33 7.96 -7.42 -6.07
CA SER A 33 8.38 -8.57 -6.87
C SER A 33 9.43 -9.43 -6.16
N HIS A 34 10.38 -8.80 -5.48
CA HIS A 34 11.38 -9.53 -4.69
C HIS A 34 10.74 -10.28 -3.53
N ILE A 35 9.84 -9.62 -2.79
CA ILE A 35 9.13 -10.25 -1.67
C ILE A 35 8.28 -11.43 -2.14
N SER A 36 7.49 -11.27 -3.21
CA SER A 36 6.65 -12.35 -3.72
C SER A 36 7.44 -13.53 -4.30
N ALA A 37 8.67 -13.29 -4.77
CA ALA A 37 9.56 -14.36 -5.24
C ALA A 37 10.32 -15.07 -4.11
N CYS A 38 10.54 -14.41 -2.96
CA CYS A 38 11.33 -14.98 -1.86
C CYS A 38 10.53 -15.90 -0.93
N PHE A 39 9.25 -15.62 -0.69
CA PHE A 39 8.45 -16.32 0.32
C PHE A 39 7.48 -17.31 -0.32
N ASP A 40 7.35 -18.50 0.29
CA ASP A 40 6.40 -19.53 -0.17
C ASP A 40 4.94 -19.08 0.05
N ASN A 41 4.69 -18.37 1.16
CA ASN A 41 3.38 -17.87 1.54
C ASN A 41 3.51 -16.44 2.08
N VAL A 42 3.03 -15.46 1.32
CA VAL A 42 3.13 -14.05 1.71
C VAL A 42 1.82 -13.31 1.55
N ALA A 43 1.52 -12.45 2.53
CA ALA A 43 0.43 -11.51 2.50
C ALA A 43 0.95 -10.09 2.73
N PHE A 44 0.21 -9.09 2.23
CA PHE A 44 0.52 -7.69 2.41
C PHE A 44 -0.70 -6.96 2.96
N LEU A 45 -0.54 -6.27 4.09
CA LEU A 45 -1.49 -5.28 4.60
C LEU A 45 -0.94 -3.91 4.25
N HIS A 46 -1.62 -3.21 3.35
CA HIS A 46 -1.17 -1.94 2.81
C HIS A 46 -2.20 -0.86 3.05
N TYR A 47 -1.79 0.16 3.79
CA TYR A 47 -2.53 1.40 3.99
C TYR A 47 -1.78 2.57 3.34
N GLU A 48 -2.42 3.26 2.40
CA GLU A 48 -1.91 4.53 1.84
C GLU A 48 -3.06 5.36 1.22
N PRO A 49 -2.83 6.64 0.88
CA PRO A 49 -3.84 7.44 0.21
C PRO A 49 -4.28 6.84 -1.14
N ILE A 50 -5.53 7.08 -1.53
CA ILE A 50 -6.10 6.63 -2.81
C ILE A 50 -7.05 7.69 -3.36
N ASN A 51 -7.42 7.58 -4.64
CA ASN A 51 -8.32 8.50 -5.36
C ASN A 51 -7.75 9.92 -5.52
N LEU A 52 -6.42 10.04 -5.67
CA LEU A 52 -5.77 11.35 -5.65
C LEU A 52 -6.00 12.23 -6.90
N HIS A 53 -6.80 11.78 -7.86
CA HIS A 53 -7.17 12.57 -9.03
C HIS A 53 -8.32 13.55 -8.81
N ASP A 54 -9.07 13.41 -7.71
CA ASP A 54 -10.15 14.34 -7.39
C ASP A 54 -9.61 15.69 -6.88
N ASN A 55 -10.52 16.63 -6.60
CA ASN A 55 -10.13 17.94 -6.11
C ASN A 55 -9.48 17.88 -4.72
N PHE A 56 -9.88 16.92 -3.88
CA PHE A 56 -9.30 16.75 -2.55
C PHE A 56 -7.85 16.26 -2.66
N GLY A 57 -7.60 15.25 -3.49
CA GLY A 57 -6.28 14.69 -3.76
C GLY A 57 -5.32 15.70 -4.35
N LYS A 58 -5.78 16.56 -5.26
CA LYS A 58 -4.96 17.67 -5.80
C LYS A 58 -4.56 18.67 -4.73
N VAL A 59 -5.50 19.08 -3.87
CA VAL A 59 -5.21 20.00 -2.76
C VAL A 59 -4.24 19.35 -1.77
N MET A 60 -4.49 18.09 -1.40
CA MET A 60 -3.62 17.31 -0.51
C MET A 60 -2.19 17.21 -1.07
N TYR A 61 -2.06 16.85 -2.35
CA TYR A 61 -0.77 16.75 -3.03
C TYR A 61 -0.03 18.08 -3.04
N ASN A 62 -0.71 19.17 -3.41
CA ASN A 62 -0.10 20.49 -3.46
C ASN A 62 0.36 20.97 -2.07
N ASN A 63 -0.43 20.72 -1.03
CA ASN A 63 -0.05 21.10 0.34
C ASN A 63 1.22 20.38 0.79
N LEU A 64 1.27 19.06 0.57
CA LEU A 64 2.43 18.25 0.94
C LEU A 64 3.69 18.62 0.12
N GLN A 65 3.54 18.90 -1.17
CA GLN A 65 4.65 19.36 -2.01
C GLN A 65 5.19 20.73 -1.55
N ASN A 66 4.30 21.64 -1.14
CA ASN A 66 4.71 22.95 -0.61
C ASN A 66 5.50 22.83 0.70
N ASP A 67 5.21 21.81 1.50
CA ASP A 67 5.95 21.48 2.73
C ASP A 67 7.26 20.69 2.45
N GLY A 68 7.61 20.50 1.18
CA GLY A 68 8.87 19.86 0.76
C GLY A 68 8.81 18.33 0.66
N TYR A 69 7.65 17.71 0.91
CA TYR A 69 7.49 16.27 0.72
C TYR A 69 7.42 15.94 -0.77
N HIS A 70 8.15 14.91 -1.19
CA HIS A 70 8.14 14.42 -2.56
C HIS A 70 7.43 13.06 -2.62
N MET A 71 6.26 13.01 -3.26
CA MET A 71 5.44 11.79 -3.31
C MET A 71 5.60 11.07 -4.63
N SER A 72 6.76 10.43 -4.81
CA SER A 72 7.11 9.74 -6.06
C SER A 72 6.16 8.59 -6.41
N GLY A 73 5.47 8.01 -5.43
CA GLY A 73 4.52 6.91 -5.61
C GLY A 73 3.12 7.34 -6.07
N PHE A 74 2.87 8.64 -6.28
CA PHE A 74 1.54 9.21 -6.54
C PHE A 74 0.75 8.49 -7.64
N GLN A 75 1.42 8.03 -8.71
CA GLN A 75 0.77 7.36 -9.84
C GLN A 75 0.04 6.06 -9.46
N TYR A 76 0.42 5.40 -8.36
CA TYR A 76 -0.26 4.21 -7.85
C TYR A 76 -1.43 4.52 -6.92
N CYS A 77 -1.61 5.78 -6.54
CA CYS A 77 -2.65 6.23 -5.62
C CYS A 77 -3.84 6.87 -6.36
N THR A 78 -3.99 6.60 -7.66
CA THR A 78 -4.93 7.31 -8.54
C THR A 78 -6.35 6.79 -8.41
N ASN A 79 -6.51 5.47 -8.30
CA ASN A 79 -7.78 4.76 -8.08
C ASN A 79 -7.51 3.32 -7.58
N ARG A 80 -8.57 2.55 -7.28
CA ARG A 80 -8.45 1.16 -6.82
C ARG A 80 -7.79 0.26 -7.84
N GLU A 81 -8.10 0.44 -9.13
CA GLU A 81 -7.57 -0.37 -10.21
C GLU A 81 -6.06 -0.26 -10.31
N SER A 82 -5.49 0.93 -10.09
CA SER A 82 -4.05 1.17 -10.09
C SER A 82 -3.33 0.41 -8.98
N GLN A 83 -3.92 0.35 -7.78
CA GLN A 83 -3.40 -0.41 -6.65
C GLN A 83 -3.53 -1.92 -6.86
N ILE A 84 -4.67 -2.39 -7.37
CA ILE A 84 -4.86 -3.81 -7.71
C ILE A 84 -3.83 -4.23 -8.76
N SER A 85 -3.70 -3.46 -9.83
CA SER A 85 -2.77 -3.75 -10.93
C SER A 85 -1.34 -3.81 -10.43
N ARG A 86 -0.94 -2.90 -9.53
CA ARG A 86 0.38 -2.90 -8.92
C ARG A 86 0.72 -4.23 -8.24
N TYR A 87 -0.17 -4.75 -7.40
CA TYR A 87 0.09 -6.02 -6.71
C TYR A 87 0.01 -7.23 -7.64
N ILE A 88 -0.99 -7.27 -8.53
CA ILE A 88 -1.16 -8.36 -9.51
C ILE A 88 0.05 -8.46 -10.45
N ASN A 89 0.56 -7.32 -10.94
CA ASN A 89 1.75 -7.27 -11.80
C ASN A 89 3.04 -7.68 -11.07
N ASN A 90 3.03 -7.69 -9.73
CA ASN A 90 4.13 -8.14 -8.88
C ASN A 90 3.87 -9.53 -8.26
N ASN A 91 3.11 -10.38 -8.96
CA ASN A 91 2.85 -11.80 -8.66
C ASN A 91 1.99 -12.09 -7.42
N PHE A 92 1.25 -11.10 -6.89
CA PHE A 92 0.25 -11.39 -5.86
C PHE A 92 -1.01 -11.97 -6.50
N GLN A 93 -1.52 -13.08 -5.99
CA GLN A 93 -2.63 -13.81 -6.61
C GLN A 93 -4.00 -13.18 -6.36
N LYS A 94 -4.16 -12.51 -5.23
CA LYS A 94 -5.43 -11.91 -4.79
C LYS A 94 -5.15 -10.57 -4.14
N VAL A 95 -5.97 -9.58 -4.48
CA VAL A 95 -5.91 -8.24 -3.93
C VAL A 95 -7.32 -7.80 -3.58
N ASN A 96 -7.52 -7.38 -2.34
CA ASN A 96 -8.77 -6.75 -1.90
C ASN A 96 -8.45 -5.34 -1.42
N ILE A 97 -9.29 -4.38 -1.76
CA ILE A 97 -9.10 -2.98 -1.39
C ILE A 97 -10.38 -2.44 -0.80
N LEU A 98 -10.25 -1.88 0.40
CA LEU A 98 -11.28 -1.13 1.09
C LEU A 98 -10.78 0.29 1.36
N THR A 99 -11.65 1.26 1.16
CA THR A 99 -11.45 2.62 1.63
C THR A 99 -11.72 2.69 3.13
N LEU A 100 -11.11 3.67 3.80
CA LEU A 100 -11.39 3.89 5.23
C LEU A 100 -12.87 4.15 5.51
N ASN A 101 -13.62 4.75 4.57
CA ASN A 101 -15.06 4.94 4.72
C ASN A 101 -15.83 3.62 4.69
N GLU A 102 -15.48 2.68 3.81
CA GLU A 102 -16.08 1.33 3.81
C GLU A 102 -15.77 0.61 5.12
N ILE A 103 -14.51 0.62 5.54
CA ILE A 103 -14.09 0.02 6.82
C ILE A 103 -14.86 0.65 7.99
N TYR A 104 -14.95 1.98 8.04
CA TYR A 104 -15.67 2.69 9.09
C TYR A 104 -17.16 2.33 9.15
N ASN A 105 -17.80 2.16 7.99
CA ASN A 105 -19.22 1.76 7.92
C ASN A 105 -19.44 0.29 8.29
N GLU A 106 -18.43 -0.57 8.14
CA GLU A 106 -18.49 -1.99 8.51
C GLU A 106 -18.13 -2.25 9.97
N ILE A 107 -17.35 -1.36 10.59
CA ILE A 107 -17.07 -1.45 12.02
C ILE A 107 -18.40 -1.28 12.77
N LYS A 108 -18.85 -2.36 13.41
CA LYS A 108 -19.96 -2.28 14.38
C LYS A 108 -19.61 -1.20 15.37
N LYS A 109 -20.45 -0.16 15.45
CA LYS A 109 -20.34 0.85 16.49
C LYS A 109 -20.36 0.09 17.82
N PRO A 110 -19.36 0.24 18.70
CA PRO A 110 -19.49 -0.28 20.04
C PRO A 110 -20.81 0.25 20.61
N GLU A 111 -21.60 -0.64 21.20
CA GLU A 111 -22.77 -0.21 21.96
C GLU A 111 -22.27 0.82 22.98
N LEU A 112 -22.75 2.05 22.86
CA LEU A 112 -22.50 3.08 23.85
C LEU A 112 -23.37 2.68 25.05
N ASP A 113 -22.73 2.11 26.08
CA ASP A 113 -23.32 2.00 27.42
C ASP A 113 -23.71 3.38 27.97
#